data_AF-A0A673K0X1-F1
#
_entry.id   AF-A0A673K0X1-F1
#
_cell.length_a   1.000
_cell.length_b   1.000
_cell.length_c   1.000
_cell.angle_alpha   90.00
_cell.angle_beta   90.00
_cell.angle_gamma   90.00
#
_symmetry.space_group_name_H-M   'P 1'
#
loop_
_entity.id
_entity.type
_entity.pdbx_description
1 polymer ?
#
loop_
_entity_poly.entity_id
_entity_poly.type
_entity_poly.pdbx_seq_one_letter_code
_entity_poly.pdbx_strand_id
1 'polypeptide(L)'
;MSEKNMEEKVEHATNSKNVSLPMSRVRLIMKSSPDVSCINQDALFLTTKATELFVQHLALSSYKNGSGKETNTLSYSDLANAAEEKETFQFLTGESWPFVIIHTIQTKSTGV
;
A
#
# COMPACT_ATOMS: atom_id res chain seq x y z
N MET A 1 -10.91 30.80 35.63
CA MET A 1 -10.62 30.61 34.19
C MET A 1 -9.63 29.48 34.11
N SER A 2 -10.08 28.36 33.54
CA SER A 2 -9.35 27.09 33.49
C SER A 2 -8.43 27.06 32.28
N GLU A 3 -7.15 26.80 32.52
CA GLU A 3 -6.19 26.45 31.48
C GLU A 3 -6.40 24.98 31.10
N LYS A 4 -6.61 24.76 29.80
CA LYS A 4 -6.90 23.47 29.20
C LYS A 4 -5.61 22.67 29.06
N ASN A 5 -5.54 21.52 29.72
CA ASN A 5 -4.56 20.48 29.43
C ASN A 5 -5.03 19.70 28.19
N MET A 6 -4.38 19.93 27.06
CA MET A 6 -4.49 19.14 25.83
C MET A 6 -3.22 18.31 25.73
N GLU A 7 -3.19 17.17 26.43
CA GLU A 7 -2.23 16.12 26.13
C GLU A 7 -2.98 14.90 25.59
N GLU A 8 -2.52 14.51 24.42
CA GLU A 8 -3.04 13.60 23.43
C GLU A 8 -3.38 12.21 24.00
N LYS A 9 -4.66 11.85 23.90
CA LYS A 9 -5.15 10.50 24.21
C LYS A 9 -4.74 9.57 23.06
N VAL A 10 -3.54 9.02 23.12
CA VAL A 10 -3.14 7.85 22.31
C VAL A 10 -3.92 6.65 22.83
N GLU A 11 -5.14 6.52 22.31
CA GLU A 11 -6.06 5.44 22.65
C GLU A 11 -5.65 4.13 21.94
N HIS A 12 -4.75 3.41 22.61
CA HIS A 12 -4.93 2.01 23.02
C HIS A 12 -5.57 1.06 21.98
N ALA A 13 -4.79 0.64 20.98
CA ALA A 13 -5.06 -0.58 20.21
C ALA A 13 -4.27 -1.78 20.78
N THR A 14 -4.48 -2.10 22.06
CA THR A 14 -3.87 -3.24 22.76
C THR A 14 -4.85 -4.40 22.94
N ASN A 15 -5.57 -4.85 21.89
CA ASN A 15 -6.08 -6.23 21.89
C ASN A 15 -6.47 -6.73 20.49
N SER A 16 -5.49 -7.00 19.64
CA SER A 16 -5.67 -8.01 18.60
C SER A 16 -4.34 -8.68 18.31
N LYS A 17 -4.01 -9.69 19.14
CA LYS A 17 -3.04 -10.73 18.76
C LYS A 17 -3.44 -11.49 17.48
N ASN A 18 -4.59 -11.15 16.89
CA ASN A 18 -5.10 -11.72 15.66
C ASN A 18 -4.68 -10.85 14.46
N VAL A 19 -3.87 -11.42 13.60
CA VAL A 19 -3.74 -11.01 12.20
C VAL A 19 -4.91 -11.60 11.40
N SER A 20 -5.45 -10.83 10.49
CA SER A 20 -6.47 -11.25 9.51
C SER A 20 -5.84 -12.04 8.36
N LEU A 21 -4.60 -11.71 7.98
CA LEU A 21 -3.88 -12.45 6.96
C LEU A 21 -3.26 -13.73 7.54
N PRO A 22 -3.33 -14.85 6.81
CA PRO A 22 -2.75 -16.11 7.27
C PRO A 22 -1.22 -16.04 7.27
N MET A 23 -0.60 -16.08 8.45
CA MET A 23 0.87 -15.99 8.61
C MET A 23 1.63 -17.08 7.84
N SER A 24 1.01 -18.24 7.59
CA SER A 24 1.61 -19.31 6.77
C SER A 24 1.83 -18.86 5.32
N ARG A 25 0.89 -18.09 4.74
CA ARG A 25 1.03 -17.55 3.38
C ARG A 25 2.03 -16.41 3.33
N VAL A 26 2.02 -15.53 4.32
CA VAL A 26 3.03 -14.45 4.43
C VAL A 26 4.43 -15.06 4.51
N ARG A 27 4.63 -16.07 5.36
CA ARG A 27 5.90 -16.79 5.47
C ARG A 27 6.33 -17.43 4.15
N LEU A 28 5.40 -18.06 3.43
CA LEU A 28 5.67 -18.67 2.13
C LEU A 28 6.17 -17.63 1.11
N ILE A 29 5.53 -16.46 1.05
CA ILE A 29 5.93 -15.36 0.18
C ILE A 29 7.29 -14.81 0.61
N MET A 30 7.54 -14.60 1.90
CA MET A 30 8.86 -14.15 2.38
C MET A 30 9.98 -15.13 2.01
N LYS A 31 9.71 -16.45 2.03
CA LYS A 31 10.66 -17.50 1.64
C LYS A 31 10.75 -17.74 0.13
N SER A 32 9.99 -17.03 -0.71
CA SER A 32 10.15 -17.14 -2.17
C SER A 32 11.44 -16.50 -2.64
N SER A 33 12.01 -15.58 -1.85
CA SER A 33 13.33 -15.02 -2.10
C SER A 33 14.42 -16.06 -1.76
N PRO A 34 15.37 -16.33 -2.68
CA PRO A 34 16.41 -17.33 -2.47
C PRO A 34 17.34 -17.01 -1.29
N ASP A 35 17.41 -15.74 -0.88
CA ASP A 35 18.28 -15.27 0.21
C ASP A 35 17.67 -15.44 1.61
N VAL A 36 16.40 -15.86 1.70
CA VAL A 36 15.67 -15.95 2.98
C VAL A 36 15.63 -17.40 3.48
N SER A 37 16.56 -17.76 4.35
CA SER A 37 16.66 -19.10 4.94
C SER A 37 15.74 -19.30 6.15
N CYS A 38 15.77 -18.37 7.10
CA CYS A 38 14.98 -18.39 8.33
C CYS A 38 14.25 -17.05 8.56
N ILE A 39 13.10 -17.12 9.25
CA ILE A 39 12.26 -15.95 9.56
C ILE A 39 11.85 -16.03 11.03
N ASN A 40 12.15 -14.98 11.80
CA ASN A 40 11.72 -14.85 13.19
C ASN A 40 10.18 -14.67 13.26
N GLN A 41 9.53 -15.22 14.30
CA GLN A 41 8.08 -15.06 14.51
C GLN A 41 7.67 -13.59 14.68
N ASP A 42 8.48 -12.78 15.36
CA ASP A 42 8.17 -11.35 15.55
C ASP A 42 8.23 -10.58 14.23
N ALA A 43 9.24 -10.88 13.41
CA ALA A 43 9.35 -10.31 12.06
C ALA A 43 8.17 -10.74 11.19
N LEU A 44 7.79 -12.02 11.24
CA LEU A 44 6.62 -12.53 10.50
C LEU A 44 5.32 -11.85 10.94
N PHE A 45 5.13 -11.66 12.24
CA PHE A 45 3.96 -10.95 12.78
C PHE A 45 3.94 -9.49 12.30
N LEU A 46 5.07 -8.79 12.40
CA LEU A 46 5.18 -7.40 11.97
C LEU A 46 4.94 -7.25 10.47
N THR A 47 5.54 -8.09 9.64
CA THR A 47 5.31 -8.10 8.18
C THR A 47 3.85 -8.38 7.87
N THR A 48 3.20 -9.32 8.58
CA THR A 48 1.78 -9.62 8.39
C THR A 48 0.92 -8.38 8.70
N LYS A 49 1.18 -7.71 9.83
CA LYS A 49 0.47 -6.47 10.21
C LYS A 49 0.75 -5.30 9.26
N ALA A 50 2.00 -5.12 8.84
CA ALA A 50 2.37 -4.12 7.87
C ALA A 50 1.66 -4.34 6.53
N THR A 51 1.53 -5.59 6.09
CA THR A 51 0.81 -5.94 4.84
C THR A 51 -0.68 -5.59 4.93
N GLU A 52 -1.33 -5.85 6.07
CA GLU A 52 -2.73 -5.46 6.31
C GLU A 52 -2.92 -3.94 6.18
N LEU A 53 -2.07 -3.18 6.86
CA LEU A 53 -2.10 -1.71 6.82
C LEU A 53 -1.76 -1.19 5.42
N PHE A 54 -0.81 -1.81 4.74
CA PHE A 54 -0.41 -1.45 3.38
C PHE A 54 -1.56 -1.59 2.39
N VAL A 55 -2.28 -2.72 2.40
CA VAL A 55 -3.42 -2.94 1.51
C VAL A 55 -4.52 -1.89 1.73
N GLN A 56 -4.84 -1.59 2.99
CA GLN A 56 -5.82 -0.54 3.32
C GLN A 56 -5.35 0.84 2.84
N HIS A 57 -4.08 1.16 3.06
CA HIS A 57 -3.50 2.44 2.68
C HIS A 57 -3.44 2.62 1.15
N LEU A 58 -3.08 1.56 0.42
CA LEU A 58 -3.06 1.53 -1.04
C LEU A 58 -4.46 1.74 -1.60
N ALA A 59 -5.45 0.99 -1.11
CA ALA A 59 -6.84 1.13 -1.56
C ALA A 59 -7.38 2.55 -1.30
N LEU A 60 -7.17 3.08 -0.08
CA LEU A 60 -7.64 4.42 0.28
C LEU A 60 -6.93 5.52 -0.51
N SER A 61 -5.62 5.41 -0.72
CA SER A 61 -4.84 6.36 -1.51
C SER A 61 -5.31 6.37 -2.96
N SER A 62 -5.48 5.20 -3.55
CA SER A 62 -5.91 5.04 -4.94
C SER A 62 -7.33 5.57 -5.14
N TYR A 63 -8.23 5.28 -4.19
CA TYR A 63 -9.60 5.80 -4.22
C TYR A 63 -9.67 7.33 -4.10
N LYS A 64 -8.81 7.93 -3.27
CA LYS A 64 -8.81 9.38 -3.01
C LYS A 64 -8.19 10.21 -4.14
N ASN A 65 -7.21 9.64 -4.84
CA ASN A 65 -6.45 10.30 -5.89
C ASN A 65 -7.00 10.00 -7.30
N GLY A 66 -7.71 8.88 -7.45
CA GLY A 66 -8.37 8.53 -8.70
C GLY A 66 -9.78 9.13 -8.85
N SER A 67 -10.50 8.64 -9.86
CA SER A 67 -11.90 9.03 -10.13
C SER A 67 -12.90 8.45 -9.11
N GLY A 68 -12.41 7.67 -8.14
CA GLY A 68 -13.22 6.93 -7.19
C GLY A 68 -14.10 7.80 -6.30
N LYS A 69 -13.68 9.03 -5.97
CA LYS A 69 -14.54 9.98 -5.23
C LYS A 69 -15.82 10.37 -5.98
N GLU A 70 -15.77 10.42 -7.30
CA GLU A 70 -16.89 10.84 -8.15
C GLU A 70 -17.74 9.63 -8.55
N THR A 71 -17.09 8.50 -8.84
CA THR A 71 -17.76 7.28 -9.32
C THR A 71 -18.19 6.34 -8.20
N ASN A 72 -17.74 6.56 -6.96
CA ASN A 72 -17.89 5.64 -5.82
C ASN A 72 -17.35 4.22 -6.09
N THR A 73 -16.40 4.09 -7.02
CA THR A 73 -15.79 2.80 -7.40
C THR A 73 -14.27 2.89 -7.35
N LEU A 74 -13.60 1.78 -7.08
CA LEU A 74 -12.13 1.70 -7.17
C LEU A 74 -11.77 0.83 -8.38
N SER A 75 -11.15 1.43 -9.39
CA SER A 75 -10.72 0.72 -10.60
C SER A 75 -9.24 0.36 -10.54
N TYR A 76 -8.82 -0.57 -11.41
CA TYR A 76 -7.41 -0.91 -11.56
C TYR A 76 -6.56 0.29 -12.02
N SER A 77 -7.11 1.15 -12.87
CA SER A 77 -6.43 2.36 -13.35
C SER A 77 -6.11 3.31 -12.20
N ASP A 78 -7.00 3.44 -11.21
CA ASP A 78 -6.74 4.28 -10.03
C ASP A 78 -5.57 3.73 -9.19
N LEU A 79 -5.46 2.40 -9.07
CA LEU A 79 -4.34 1.72 -8.39
C LEU A 79 -3.01 1.91 -9.15
N ALA A 80 -3.04 1.78 -10.48
CA ALA A 80 -1.87 1.98 -11.33
C ALA A 80 -1.35 3.42 -11.26
N ASN A 81 -2.25 4.41 -11.36
CA ASN A 81 -1.89 5.83 -11.25
C ASN A 81 -1.31 6.15 -9.86
N ALA A 82 -1.95 5.65 -8.79
CA ALA A 82 -1.43 5.86 -7.45
C ALA A 82 -0.01 5.29 -7.27
N ALA A 83 0.28 4.14 -7.88
CA ALA A 83 1.59 3.52 -7.84
C ALA A 83 2.67 4.36 -8.58
N GLU A 84 2.30 5.01 -9.68
CA GLU A 84 3.20 5.86 -10.48
C GLU A 84 3.44 7.25 -9.86
N GLU A 85 2.39 7.85 -9.28
CA GLU A 85 2.46 9.22 -8.75
C GLU A 85 3.13 9.32 -7.37
N LYS A 86 3.02 8.28 -6.54
CA LYS A 86 3.58 8.30 -5.18
C LYS A 86 4.90 7.55 -5.10
N GLU A 87 5.96 8.25 -4.73
CA GLU A 87 7.28 7.67 -4.44
C GLU A 87 7.21 6.48 -3.48
N THR A 88 6.35 6.54 -2.46
CA THR A 88 6.15 5.45 -1.49
C THR A 88 5.62 4.14 -2.11
N PHE A 89 5.05 4.19 -3.31
CA PHE A 89 4.52 3.04 -4.05
C PHE A 89 5.37 2.66 -5.26
N GLN A 90 6.49 3.34 -5.51
CA GLN A 90 7.35 3.08 -6.67
C GLN A 90 7.91 1.65 -6.71
N PHE A 91 7.99 0.97 -5.57
CA PHE A 91 8.35 -0.46 -5.55
C PHE A 91 7.31 -1.36 -6.26
N LEU A 92 6.10 -0.86 -6.51
CA LEU A 92 5.04 -1.54 -7.28
C LEU A 92 5.16 -1.29 -8.79
N THR A 93 5.90 -0.26 -9.22
CA THR A 93 5.94 0.15 -10.63
C THR A 93 6.97 -0.62 -11.45
N GLY A 94 7.87 -1.37 -10.82
CA GLY A 94 8.79 -2.31 -11.47
C GLY A 94 9.89 -1.64 -12.32
N GLU A 95 11.14 -2.00 -12.05
CA GLU A 95 12.37 -1.55 -12.74
C GLU A 95 12.46 -1.99 -14.23
N SER A 96 11.37 -2.44 -14.85
CA SER A 96 11.31 -2.78 -16.28
C SER A 96 10.16 -2.05 -16.98
N TRP A 97 9.95 -0.78 -16.64
CA TRP A 97 9.27 0.13 -17.55
C TRP A 97 10.18 1.30 -17.94
N PRO A 98 11.36 1.07 -18.55
CA PRO A 98 11.99 2.12 -19.29
C PRO A 98 11.13 2.35 -20.55
N PHE A 99 10.62 3.57 -20.71
CA PHE A 99 10.12 4.16 -21.97
C PHE A 99 8.69 3.89 -22.47
N VAL A 100 7.97 2.83 -22.13
CA VAL A 100 6.70 2.54 -22.85
C VAL A 100 5.50 3.37 -22.38
N ILE A 101 5.37 3.70 -21.09
CA ILE A 101 4.14 4.35 -20.56
C ILE A 101 4.14 5.87 -20.82
N ILE A 102 5.26 6.59 -20.60
CA ILE A 102 5.32 8.04 -20.85
C ILE A 102 5.03 8.39 -22.32
N HIS A 103 5.56 7.62 -23.28
CA HIS A 103 5.23 7.81 -24.70
C HIS A 103 3.78 7.44 -25.03
N THR A 104 3.21 6.45 -24.36
CA THR A 104 1.82 6.04 -24.58
C THR A 104 0.81 7.05 -24.05
N ILE A 105 1.15 7.83 -23.00
CA ILE A 105 0.26 8.86 -22.47
C ILE A 105 0.36 10.15 -23.30
N GLN A 106 1.55 10.53 -23.78
CA GLN A 106 1.68 11.73 -24.62
C GLN A 106 1.10 11.56 -26.04
N THR A 107 1.13 10.34 -26.59
CA THR A 107 0.62 10.07 -27.96
C THR A 107 -0.91 10.02 -28.07
N LYS A 108 -1.66 10.00 -26.96
CA LYS A 108 -3.13 10.06 -26.97
C LYS A 108 -3.69 11.48 -26.89
N SER A 109 -2.83 12.50 -26.72
CA SER A 109 -3.26 13.91 -26.55
C SER A 109 -2.84 14.86 -27.67
N THR A 110 -2.11 14.42 -28.71
CA THR A 110 -1.87 15.23 -29.92
C THR A 110 -2.24 14.44 -31.17
N GLY A 111 -3.32 14.88 -31.81
CA GLY A 111 -4.10 14.08 -32.75
C GLY A 111 -3.58 13.94 -34.17
N VAL A 112 -4.33 13.13 -34.92
CA VAL A 112 -5.10 13.48 -36.13
C VAL A 112 -6.37 12.65 -36.11
#